data_AF-D0NMV4-F1
#
_entry.id   AF-D0NMV4-F1
#
_cell.length_a   1.000
_cell.length_b   1.000
_cell.length_c   1.000
_cell.angle_alpha   90.00
_cell.angle_beta   90.00
_cell.angle_gamma   90.00
#
_symmetry.space_group_name_H-M   'P 1'
#
loop_
_entity.id
_entity.type
_entity.pdbx_description
1 polymer ?
#
loop_
_entity_poly.entity_id
_entity_poly.type
_entity_poly.pdbx_seq_one_letter_code
_entity_poly.pdbx_strand_id
1 'polypeptide(L)'
;MSLPTTYNVRNNKASLVGSWVEEDALRDKTGNASRKVPAPYFAPGNLGSSRHTSVHASEITSPLFETTLRASHRYAGYAAAKPGSGPRKFLRGQLLAETAQRLHSKQRAREREEQQLDCHEAALTTIASSYLPVDTSALVKEPIPRGRDGSLAPSTK
;
A
#
# COMPACT_ATOMS: atom_id res chain seq x y z
N MET A 1 -64.16 18.82 -1.60
CA MET A 1 -65.13 19.29 -0.60
C MET A 1 -65.29 18.20 0.44
N SER A 2 -64.70 18.33 1.63
CA SER A 2 -64.81 17.32 2.69
C SER A 2 -66.19 17.42 3.34
N LEU A 3 -66.95 16.33 3.36
CA LEU A 3 -68.22 16.27 4.09
C LEU A 3 -67.95 16.56 5.58
N PRO A 4 -68.78 17.38 6.25
CA PRO A 4 -68.64 17.61 7.68
C PRO A 4 -68.85 16.30 8.43
N THR A 5 -67.79 15.78 9.06
CA THR A 5 -67.89 14.65 9.99
C THR A 5 -68.73 15.10 11.18
N THR A 6 -69.96 14.60 11.28
CA THR A 6 -70.89 14.93 12.37
C THR A 6 -70.52 14.26 13.69
N TYR A 7 -69.66 13.25 13.63
CA TYR A 7 -69.12 12.50 14.76
C TYR A 7 -67.62 12.84 14.94
N ASN A 8 -67.08 12.64 16.15
CA ASN A 8 -65.67 12.89 16.48
C ASN A 8 -65.19 14.35 16.32
N VAL A 9 -66.08 15.32 16.61
CA VAL A 9 -65.80 16.77 16.54
C VAL A 9 -64.71 17.22 17.53
N ARG A 10 -64.56 16.52 18.66
CA ARG A 10 -63.54 16.79 19.69
C ARG A 10 -62.36 15.84 19.51
N ASN A 11 -61.16 16.28 19.88
CA ASN A 11 -59.92 15.49 19.80
C ASN A 11 -59.81 14.38 20.87
N ASN A 12 -60.93 13.75 21.20
CA ASN A 12 -61.02 12.67 22.19
C ASN A 12 -61.27 11.35 21.43
N LYS A 13 -60.98 10.21 22.06
CA LYS A 13 -61.36 8.89 21.53
C LYS A 13 -62.89 8.80 21.53
N ALA A 14 -63.51 9.17 20.42
CA ALA A 14 -64.95 9.16 20.23
C ALA A 14 -65.33 8.12 19.18
N SER A 15 -66.64 7.91 19.03
CA SER A 15 -67.31 6.82 18.30
C SER A 15 -66.54 6.23 17.11
N LEU A 16 -66.60 4.90 16.98
CA LEU A 16 -66.04 4.11 15.88
C LEU A 16 -66.85 4.28 14.57
N VAL A 17 -67.08 5.52 14.17
CA VAL A 17 -67.90 5.90 13.03
C VAL A 17 -67.06 6.79 12.10
N GLY A 18 -67.05 6.47 10.81
CA GLY A 18 -66.18 7.13 9.83
C GLY A 18 -64.75 6.57 9.81
N SER A 19 -63.78 7.37 9.36
CA SER A 19 -62.36 6.98 9.22
C SER A 19 -61.59 6.97 10.54
N TRP A 20 -62.20 6.45 11.62
CA TRP A 20 -61.67 6.52 12.98
C TRP A 20 -60.29 5.86 13.14
N VAL A 21 -59.98 4.84 12.32
CA VAL A 21 -58.68 4.14 12.33
C VAL A 21 -57.55 5.06 11.89
N GLU A 22 -57.76 5.83 10.82
CA GLU A 22 -56.77 6.79 10.33
C GLU A 22 -56.60 7.94 11.32
N GLU A 23 -57.71 8.44 11.88
CA GLU A 23 -57.73 9.51 12.88
C GLU A 23 -57.02 9.11 14.19
N ASP A 24 -57.16 7.86 14.65
CA ASP A 24 -56.47 7.37 15.86
C ASP A 24 -54.97 7.18 15.59
N ALA A 25 -54.59 6.64 14.42
CA ALA A 25 -53.18 6.52 14.03
C ALA A 25 -52.50 7.90 13.84
N LEU A 26 -53.24 8.89 13.33
CA LEU A 26 -52.81 10.29 13.26
C LEU A 26 -52.62 10.89 14.66
N ARG A 27 -53.56 10.64 15.57
CA ARG A 27 -53.50 11.09 16.97
C ARG A 27 -52.34 10.48 17.73
N ASP A 28 -52.09 9.18 17.61
CA ASP A 28 -50.98 8.52 18.29
C ASP A 28 -49.62 9.11 17.89
N LYS A 29 -49.47 9.51 16.62
CA LYS A 29 -48.21 10.07 16.10
C LYS A 29 -48.05 11.58 16.28
N THR A 30 -49.16 12.33 16.34
CA THR A 30 -49.15 13.81 16.27
C THR A 30 -49.95 14.51 17.37
N GLY A 31 -50.67 13.76 18.19
CA GLY A 31 -51.58 14.24 19.24
C GLY A 31 -52.94 14.73 18.74
N ASN A 32 -53.20 14.74 17.42
CA ASN A 32 -54.42 15.29 16.82
C ASN A 32 -55.07 14.36 15.79
N ALA A 33 -56.40 14.27 15.82
CA ALA A 33 -57.19 13.37 14.96
C ALA A 33 -57.52 13.91 13.55
N SER A 34 -57.78 15.21 13.37
CA SER A 34 -58.28 15.75 12.08
C SER A 34 -57.65 17.08 11.66
N ARG A 35 -58.07 18.21 12.23
CA ARG A 35 -57.47 19.54 11.98
C ARG A 35 -56.87 20.08 13.26
N LYS A 36 -55.59 20.44 13.20
CA LYS A 36 -55.01 21.36 14.18
C LYS A 36 -55.73 22.70 13.96
N VAL A 37 -56.58 23.12 14.90
CA VAL A 37 -57.11 24.50 14.90
C VAL A 37 -55.88 25.41 14.80
N PRO A 38 -55.81 26.36 13.85
CA PRO A 38 -54.65 27.22 13.73
C PRO A 38 -54.43 27.90 15.09
N ALA A 39 -53.31 27.59 15.75
CA ALA A 39 -52.92 28.35 16.92
C ALA A 39 -52.81 29.82 16.49
N PRO A 40 -53.20 30.78 17.34
CA PRO A 40 -53.03 32.20 17.03
C PRO A 40 -51.58 32.46 16.59
N TYR A 41 -51.42 33.38 15.65
CA TYR A 41 -50.21 33.65 14.85
C TYR A 41 -48.90 33.83 15.66
N PHE A 42 -49.00 33.94 16.98
CA PHE A 42 -47.92 34.17 17.94
C PHE A 42 -47.64 33.01 18.91
N ALA A 43 -48.00 31.76 18.59
CA ALA A 43 -47.53 30.62 19.39
C ALA A 43 -46.05 30.31 19.09
N PRO A 44 -45.12 30.43 20.05
CA PRO A 44 -43.71 30.12 19.82
C PRO A 44 -43.55 28.59 19.74
N GLY A 45 -43.14 28.08 18.57
CA GLY A 45 -42.96 26.65 18.34
C GLY A 45 -43.78 26.05 17.19
N ASN A 46 -44.20 26.86 16.21
CA ASN A 46 -44.83 26.38 14.99
C ASN A 46 -43.84 25.64 14.07
N LEU A 47 -43.47 24.42 14.44
CA LEU A 47 -42.96 23.40 13.50
C LEU A 47 -44.17 22.85 12.73
N GLY A 48 -44.68 23.66 11.81
CA GLY A 48 -45.80 23.30 10.95
C GLY A 48 -45.39 22.24 9.92
N SER A 49 -46.24 21.22 9.76
CA SER A 49 -46.44 20.48 8.51
C SER A 49 -45.34 19.56 7.96
N SER A 50 -44.37 19.08 8.75
CA SER A 50 -43.42 18.08 8.21
C SER A 50 -43.86 16.62 8.38
N ARG A 51 -44.64 16.29 9.42
CA ARG A 51 -44.95 14.88 9.76
C ARG A 51 -46.15 14.28 9.03
N HIS A 52 -47.00 15.08 8.38
CA HIS A 52 -48.27 14.60 7.84
C HIS A 52 -48.19 14.09 6.39
N THR A 53 -47.18 14.48 5.62
CA THR A 53 -47.19 14.26 4.17
C THR A 53 -46.10 13.33 3.63
N SER A 54 -45.09 12.93 4.41
CA SER A 54 -44.00 12.10 3.85
C SER A 54 -43.21 11.21 4.82
N VAL A 55 -43.67 10.97 6.06
CA VAL A 55 -42.91 10.15 7.01
C VAL A 55 -43.40 8.71 7.05
N HIS A 56 -42.74 7.81 6.32
CA HIS A 56 -42.85 6.37 6.53
C HIS A 56 -42.02 5.97 7.75
N ALA A 57 -42.68 5.60 8.86
CA ALA A 57 -42.01 5.30 10.13
C ALA A 57 -41.04 4.11 10.07
N SER A 58 -41.12 3.28 9.03
CA SER A 58 -40.23 2.15 8.77
C SER A 58 -38.82 2.56 8.31
N GLU A 59 -38.58 3.82 7.94
CA GLU A 59 -37.32 4.29 7.34
C GLU A 59 -36.60 5.38 8.17
N ILE A 60 -36.93 5.53 9.46
CA ILE A 60 -36.39 6.63 10.31
C ILE A 60 -34.87 6.52 10.52
N THR A 61 -34.28 5.33 10.35
CA THR A 61 -32.83 5.25 10.18
C THR A 61 -32.53 5.48 8.72
N SER A 62 -32.40 6.76 8.33
CA SER A 62 -31.91 7.10 7.01
C SER A 62 -30.59 6.36 6.80
N PRO A 63 -30.50 5.42 5.83
CA PRO A 63 -29.23 4.76 5.54
C PRO A 63 -28.21 5.86 5.20
N LEU A 64 -26.95 5.64 5.57
CA LEU A 64 -25.87 6.56 5.24
C LEU A 64 -25.98 6.93 3.76
N PHE A 65 -26.20 8.21 3.47
CA PHE A 65 -26.30 8.69 2.10
C PHE A 65 -24.95 8.46 1.42
N GLU A 66 -24.86 7.40 0.62
CA GLU A 66 -23.71 7.14 -0.24
C GLU A 66 -24.03 7.65 -1.64
N THR A 67 -23.12 8.43 -2.21
CA THR A 67 -23.23 8.84 -3.61
C THR A 67 -23.08 7.60 -4.51
N THR A 68 -23.74 7.60 -5.66
CA THR A 68 -23.67 6.50 -6.66
C THR A 68 -22.23 6.16 -7.04
N LEU A 69 -21.37 7.18 -7.12
CA LEU A 69 -19.93 7.04 -7.34
C LEU A 69 -19.24 6.25 -6.22
N ARG A 70 -19.56 6.53 -4.96
CA ARG A 70 -18.95 5.85 -3.80
C ARG A 70 -19.39 4.39 -3.70
N ALA A 71 -20.64 4.10 -4.05
CA ALA A 71 -21.14 2.73 -4.14
C ALA A 71 -20.47 1.95 -5.28
N SER A 72 -20.20 2.58 -6.44
CA SER A 72 -19.62 1.90 -7.60
C SER A 72 -18.12 1.56 -7.47
N HIS A 73 -17.36 2.25 -6.62
CA HIS A 73 -15.92 1.99 -6.49
C HIS A 73 -15.58 0.82 -5.56
N ARG A 74 -16.56 0.21 -4.86
CA ARG A 74 -16.32 -0.95 -3.97
C ARG A 74 -16.17 -2.29 -4.69
N TYR A 75 -16.32 -2.34 -6.02
CA TYR A 75 -16.31 -3.60 -6.77
C TYR A 75 -14.93 -4.26 -6.94
N ALA A 76 -13.83 -3.60 -6.57
CA ALA A 76 -12.49 -4.22 -6.63
C ALA A 76 -12.34 -5.44 -5.70
N GLY A 77 -13.11 -5.51 -4.61
CA GLY A 77 -13.09 -6.63 -3.66
C GLY A 77 -13.97 -7.83 -4.05
N TYR A 78 -14.81 -7.70 -5.08
CA TYR A 78 -15.69 -8.79 -5.53
C TYR A 78 -15.06 -9.67 -6.60
N ALA A 79 -13.96 -9.21 -7.21
CA ALA A 79 -13.16 -10.04 -8.08
C ALA A 79 -12.40 -11.05 -7.21
N ALA A 80 -12.92 -12.28 -7.11
CA ALA A 80 -12.18 -13.38 -6.52
C ALA A 80 -10.85 -13.49 -7.28
N ALA A 81 -9.74 -13.20 -6.58
CA ALA A 81 -8.42 -13.39 -7.14
C ALA A 81 -8.34 -14.82 -7.67
N LYS A 82 -7.94 -14.99 -8.93
CA LYS A 82 -7.79 -16.33 -9.51
C LYS A 82 -6.92 -17.15 -8.56
N PRO A 83 -7.34 -18.36 -8.15
CA PRO A 83 -6.56 -19.16 -7.24
C PRO A 83 -5.17 -19.32 -7.85
N GLY A 84 -4.16 -18.97 -7.07
CA GLY A 84 -2.77 -19.00 -7.52
C GLY A 84 -2.32 -20.40 -7.93
N SER A 85 -1.04 -20.54 -8.25
CA SER A 85 -0.44 -21.84 -8.52
C SER A 85 -0.75 -22.82 -7.38
N GLY A 86 -1.29 -23.99 -7.71
CA GLY A 86 -1.64 -25.00 -6.70
C GLY A 86 -0.43 -25.38 -5.82
N PRO A 87 -0.65 -25.88 -4.60
CA PRO A 87 0.40 -26.01 -3.58
C PRO A 87 1.62 -26.81 -4.05
N ARG A 88 1.41 -27.91 -4.78
CA ARG A 88 2.49 -28.71 -5.36
C ARG A 88 3.30 -27.94 -6.42
N LYS A 89 2.62 -27.18 -7.29
CA LYS A 89 3.27 -26.38 -8.33
C LYS A 89 4.03 -25.21 -7.73
N PHE A 90 3.51 -24.61 -6.66
CA PHE A 90 4.20 -23.57 -5.89
C PHE A 90 5.49 -24.08 -5.27
N LEU A 91 5.44 -25.20 -4.52
CA LEU A 91 6.64 -25.80 -3.91
C LEU A 91 7.68 -26.19 -4.96
N ARG A 92 7.24 -26.79 -6.07
CA ARG A 92 8.13 -27.10 -7.19
C ARG A 92 8.76 -25.84 -7.79
N GLY A 93 7.98 -24.77 -7.96
CA GLY A 93 8.47 -23.49 -8.46
C GLY A 93 9.55 -22.88 -7.55
N GLN A 94 9.34 -22.96 -6.23
CA GLN A 94 10.30 -22.50 -5.24
C GLN A 94 11.62 -23.29 -5.31
N LEU A 95 11.55 -24.62 -5.35
CA LEU A 95 12.73 -25.48 -5.50
C LEU A 95 13.49 -25.19 -6.81
N LEU A 96 12.75 -24.98 -7.91
CA LEU A 96 13.37 -24.62 -9.19
C LEU A 96 14.06 -23.25 -9.13
N ALA A 97 13.45 -22.26 -8.49
CA ALA A 97 14.07 -20.95 -8.29
C ALA A 97 15.37 -21.04 -7.46
N GLU A 98 15.35 -21.78 -6.36
CA GLU A 98 16.53 -21.98 -5.51
C GLU A 98 17.66 -22.71 -6.25
N THR A 99 17.33 -23.75 -7.02
CA THR A 99 18.33 -24.48 -7.81
C THR A 99 18.93 -23.61 -8.92
N ALA A 100 18.11 -22.81 -9.60
CA ALA A 100 18.58 -21.86 -10.61
C ALA A 100 19.55 -20.83 -10.02
N GLN A 101 19.24 -20.28 -8.85
CA GLN A 101 20.12 -19.34 -8.15
C GLN A 101 21.48 -19.97 -7.82
N ARG A 102 21.48 -21.20 -7.30
CA ARG A 102 22.72 -21.93 -6.98
C ARG A 102 23.58 -22.23 -8.21
N LEU A 103 22.95 -22.58 -9.34
CA LEU A 103 23.68 -22.82 -10.59
C LEU A 103 24.27 -21.52 -11.13
N HIS A 104 23.48 -20.44 -11.13
CA HIS A 104 23.95 -19.13 -11.57
C HIS A 104 25.11 -18.61 -10.71
N SER A 105 25.06 -18.78 -9.38
CA SER A 105 26.16 -18.39 -8.51
C SER A 105 27.44 -19.19 -8.77
N LYS A 106 27.31 -20.51 -9.05
CA LYS A 106 28.45 -21.36 -9.41
C LYS A 106 29.05 -20.98 -10.75
N GLN A 107 28.22 -20.70 -11.74
CA GLN A 107 28.68 -20.25 -13.05
C GLN A 107 29.43 -18.92 -12.93
N ARG A 108 28.87 -17.94 -12.23
CA ARG A 108 29.52 -16.65 -11.98
C ARG A 108 30.82 -16.76 -11.19
N ALA A 109 30.96 -17.77 -10.32
CA ALA A 109 32.23 -18.03 -9.63
C ALA A 109 33.30 -18.52 -10.61
N ARG A 110 32.97 -19.49 -11.48
CA ARG A 110 33.88 -20.01 -12.52
C ARG A 110 34.32 -18.91 -13.48
N GLU A 111 33.38 -18.11 -13.98
CA GLU A 111 33.68 -16.98 -14.88
C GLU A 111 34.67 -15.98 -14.24
N ARG A 112 34.57 -15.75 -12.93
CA ARG A 112 35.53 -14.90 -12.20
C ARG A 112 36.90 -15.55 -12.04
N GLU A 113 36.95 -16.85 -11.78
CA GLU A 113 38.21 -17.60 -11.70
C GLU A 113 38.93 -17.59 -13.05
N GLU A 114 38.23 -17.87 -14.14
CA GLU A 114 38.76 -17.77 -15.51
C GLU A 114 39.27 -16.36 -15.81
N GLN A 115 38.47 -15.34 -15.52
CA GLN A 115 38.88 -13.94 -15.73
C GLN A 115 40.10 -13.55 -14.88
N GLN A 116 40.24 -14.08 -13.67
CA GLN A 116 41.42 -13.86 -12.83
C GLN A 116 42.67 -14.53 -13.40
N LEU A 117 42.54 -15.75 -13.94
CA LEU A 117 43.63 -16.44 -14.62
C LEU A 117 44.08 -15.64 -15.85
N ASP A 118 43.14 -15.20 -16.69
CA ASP A 118 43.44 -14.37 -17.87
C ASP A 118 44.17 -13.07 -17.49
N CYS A 119 43.71 -12.42 -16.41
CA CYS A 119 44.36 -11.22 -15.88
C CYS A 119 45.78 -11.49 -15.36
N HIS A 120 46.00 -12.64 -14.71
CA HIS A 120 47.32 -13.06 -14.25
C HIS A 120 48.26 -13.36 -15.43
N GLU A 121 47.79 -14.07 -16.45
CA GLU A 121 48.54 -14.32 -17.68
C GLU A 121 48.90 -13.02 -18.42
N ALA A 122 47.94 -12.09 -18.54
CA ALA A 122 48.17 -10.76 -19.10
C ALA A 122 49.19 -9.94 -18.26
N ALA A 123 49.15 -10.05 -16.93
CA ALA A 123 50.11 -9.38 -16.06
C ALA A 123 51.53 -9.97 -16.22
N LEU A 124 51.67 -11.29 -16.30
CA LEU A 124 52.95 -11.94 -16.55
C LEU A 124 53.54 -11.52 -17.90
N THR A 125 52.74 -11.49 -18.96
CA THR A 125 53.23 -11.06 -20.29
C THR A 125 53.63 -9.59 -20.33
N THR A 126 52.98 -8.72 -19.55
CA THR A 126 53.30 -7.28 -19.47
C THR A 126 54.54 -7.00 -18.61
N ILE A 127 54.76 -7.76 -17.53
CA ILE A 127 55.83 -7.50 -16.54
C ILE A 127 57.11 -8.32 -16.84
N ALA A 128 57.01 -9.49 -17.48
CA ALA A 128 58.12 -10.45 -17.55
C ALA A 128 59.01 -10.40 -18.80
N SER A 129 59.02 -9.33 -19.61
CA SER A 129 59.74 -9.40 -20.89
C SER A 129 61.18 -8.85 -20.93
N SER A 130 61.72 -8.14 -19.92
CA SER A 130 63.12 -7.68 -20.09
C SER A 130 63.94 -7.22 -18.89
N TYR A 131 63.38 -6.97 -17.71
CA TYR A 131 64.18 -6.41 -16.61
C TYR A 131 64.12 -7.29 -15.37
N LEU A 132 65.03 -8.27 -15.33
CA LEU A 132 65.47 -8.82 -14.05
C LEU A 132 66.43 -7.81 -13.41
N PRO A 133 66.21 -7.37 -12.17
CA PRO A 133 67.18 -6.54 -11.47
C PRO A 133 68.47 -7.35 -11.31
N VAL A 134 69.50 -6.98 -12.07
CA VAL A 134 70.83 -7.56 -11.92
C VAL A 134 71.32 -7.22 -10.53
N ASP A 135 71.74 -8.25 -9.78
CA ASP A 135 72.34 -8.06 -8.47
C ASP A 135 73.68 -7.32 -8.63
N THR A 136 73.67 -6.03 -8.28
CA THR A 136 74.83 -5.15 -8.39
C THR A 136 75.71 -5.17 -7.14
N SER A 137 75.37 -5.99 -6.14
CA SER A 137 76.16 -6.12 -4.90
C SER A 137 77.62 -6.48 -5.15
N ALA A 138 77.90 -7.26 -6.19
CA ALA A 138 79.26 -7.63 -6.61
C ALA A 138 79.94 -6.61 -7.55
N LEU A 139 79.19 -5.62 -8.07
CA LEU A 139 79.68 -4.61 -9.01
C LEU A 139 80.17 -3.33 -8.33
N VAL A 140 79.85 -3.13 -7.05
CA VAL A 140 80.40 -2.04 -6.25
C VAL A 140 81.85 -2.37 -5.91
N LYS A 141 82.76 -2.05 -6.84
CA LYS A 141 84.20 -2.03 -6.54
C LYS A 141 84.50 -0.73 -5.78
N GLU A 142 84.97 -0.85 -4.54
CA GLU A 142 85.53 0.30 -3.83
C GLU A 142 86.69 0.90 -4.66
N PRO A 143 86.82 2.23 -4.72
CA PRO A 143 87.93 2.86 -5.43
C PRO A 143 89.25 2.46 -4.76
N ILE A 144 90.00 1.58 -5.41
CA ILE A 144 91.32 1.15 -4.94
C ILE A 144 92.30 2.31 -5.21
N PRO A 145 92.86 2.97 -4.17
CA PRO A 145 93.84 4.03 -4.38
C PRO A 145 95.11 3.44 -5.00
N ARG A 146 95.42 3.85 -6.23
CA ARG A 146 96.68 3.51 -6.91
C ARG A 146 97.61 4.72 -6.95
N GLY A 147 98.89 4.47 -6.74
CA GLY A 147 99.95 5.48 -6.88
C GLY A 147 100.10 5.97 -8.32
N ARG A 148 100.91 7.01 -8.52
CA ARG A 148 101.20 7.63 -9.84
C ARG A 148 101.86 6.67 -10.83
N ASP A 149 102.45 5.60 -10.31
CA ASP A 149 103.13 4.47 -10.95
C ASP A 149 102.23 3.23 -11.12
N GLY A 150 100.96 3.29 -10.67
CA GLY A 150 100.00 2.20 -10.79
C GLY A 150 100.10 1.11 -9.72
N SER A 151 101.05 1.24 -8.78
CA SER A 151 101.19 0.32 -7.64
C SER A 151 100.07 0.55 -6.60
N LEU A 152 99.70 -0.51 -5.88
CA LEU A 152 98.72 -0.43 -4.79
C LEU A 152 99.32 0.40 -3.65
N ALA A 153 98.70 1.53 -3.30
CA ALA A 153 99.18 2.34 -2.20
C ALA A 153 98.98 1.57 -0.87
N PRO A 154 100.00 1.44 0.01
CA PRO A 154 99.82 0.80 1.30
C PRO A 154 98.83 1.61 2.13
N SER A 155 97.76 0.96 2.61
CA SER A 155 96.75 1.61 3.43
C SER A 155 97.37 2.03 4.78
N THR A 156 97.63 3.32 4.97
CA THR A 156 97.94 3.86 6.28
C THR A 156 96.67 3.86 7.12
N LYS A 157 96.70 3.18 8.27
CA LYS A 157 95.69 3.31 9.32
C LYS A 157 95.79 4.67 9.99
#